data_AF-A0A7C0YB88-F1
#
_entry.id   AF-A0A7C0YB88-F1
#
_cell.length_a   1.000
_cell.length_b   1.000
_cell.length_c   1.000
_cell.angle_alpha   90.00
_cell.angle_beta   90.00
_cell.angle_gamma   90.00
#
_symmetry.space_group_name_H-M   'P 1'
#
loop_
_entity.id
_entity.type
_entity.pdbx_description
1 polymer ?
#
loop_
_entity_poly.entity_id
_entity_poly.type
_entity_poly.pdbx_seq_one_letter_code
_entity_poly.pdbx_strand_id
1 'polypeptide(L)'
;MNYGAFTLEEECVRMGVGSGKGKTILFGEHFVVYGYPALAAGIAAETVATVTRKDTPGWSLDDRRPEMPGYKVEKAEEQRVSIENVIKFCGIDLSKQGIHIEFGGDLVCASGIGASAASCVA
;
A
#
# COMPACT_ATOMS: atom_id res chain seq x y z
N MET A 1 5.34 30.72 -3.22
CA MET A 1 4.97 29.44 -2.59
C MET A 1 6.26 28.82 -2.08
N ASN A 2 6.39 28.73 -0.76
CA ASN A 2 7.60 28.23 -0.10
C ASN A 2 7.75 26.74 -0.39
N TYR A 3 8.75 26.38 -1.19
CA TYR A 3 9.32 25.04 -1.14
C TYR A 3 10.05 24.94 0.19
N GLY A 4 9.43 24.29 1.17
CA GLY A 4 10.08 23.96 2.43
C GLY A 4 11.32 23.13 2.13
N ALA A 5 12.48 23.64 2.54
CA ALA A 5 13.74 22.94 2.44
C ALA A 5 13.67 21.70 3.33
N PHE A 6 13.60 20.51 2.73
CA PHE A 6 13.84 19.24 3.41
C PHE A 6 15.31 19.21 3.84
N THR A 7 15.57 18.98 5.13
CA THR A 7 16.93 18.87 5.67
C THR A 7 17.50 17.49 5.32
N LEU A 8 18.80 17.45 4.99
CA LEU A 8 19.54 16.23 4.61
C LEU A 8 19.46 15.08 5.65
N GLU A 9 19.10 15.38 6.89
CA GLU A 9 18.88 14.38 7.94
C GLU A 9 17.63 13.52 7.70
N GLU A 10 16.56 14.07 7.11
CA GLU A 10 15.32 13.33 6.81
C GLU A 10 15.51 12.36 5.63
N GLU A 11 16.47 12.63 4.75
CA GLU A 11 16.80 11.80 3.59
C GLU A 11 17.54 10.51 3.99
N CYS A 12 18.28 10.54 5.11
CA CYS A 12 19.10 9.42 5.60
C CYS A 12 18.27 8.29 6.26
N VAL A 13 16.99 8.54 6.60
CA VAL A 13 16.12 7.58 7.30
C VAL A 13 15.19 6.81 6.34
N ARG A 14 15.07 7.25 5.08
CA ARG A 14 14.17 6.67 4.07
C ARG A 14 14.82 5.45 3.39
N MET A 15 14.22 4.28 3.60
CA MET A 15 14.65 3.01 2.99
C MET A 15 14.18 2.86 1.55
N GLY A 16 12.99 3.36 1.23
CA GLY A 16 12.44 3.26 -0.12
C GLY A 16 11.05 3.87 -0.24
N VAL A 17 10.66 4.13 -1.50
CA VAL A 17 9.31 4.54 -1.88
C VAL A 17 8.83 3.60 -2.97
N GLY A 18 7.65 3.00 -2.77
CA GLY A 18 6.97 2.14 -3.72
C GLY A 18 5.56 2.63 -4.00
N SER A 19 4.98 2.20 -5.12
CA SER A 19 3.64 2.62 -5.55
C SER A 19 2.88 1.49 -6.23
N GLY A 20 1.60 1.33 -5.87
CA GLY A 20 0.67 0.39 -6.48
C GLY A 20 -0.53 1.10 -7.07
N LYS A 21 -0.86 0.80 -8.34
CA LYS A 21 -2.00 1.39 -9.04
C LYS A 21 -3.32 0.76 -8.59
N GLY A 22 -4.37 1.57 -8.55
CA GLY A 22 -5.73 1.04 -8.51
C GLY A 22 -6.08 0.32 -9.81
N LYS A 23 -7.24 -0.35 -9.84
CA LYS A 23 -7.75 -1.02 -11.04
C LYS A 23 -9.20 -0.66 -11.32
N THR A 24 -9.63 -0.88 -12.55
CA THR A 24 -11.03 -1.10 -12.94
C THR A 24 -11.15 -2.37 -13.79
N ILE A 25 -12.30 -3.06 -13.77
CA ILE A 25 -12.59 -4.15 -14.71
C ILE A 25 -13.49 -3.53 -15.78
N LEU A 26 -13.00 -3.53 -17.03
CA LEU A 26 -13.72 -2.96 -18.17
C LEU A 26 -14.73 -3.97 -18.73
N PHE A 27 -14.33 -5.24 -18.81
CA PHE A 27 -15.17 -6.31 -19.36
C PHE A 27 -14.91 -7.65 -18.66
N GLY A 28 -15.93 -8.49 -18.62
CA GLY A 28 -15.80 -9.89 -18.25
C GLY A 28 -15.78 -10.16 -16.74
N GLU A 29 -16.24 -9.23 -15.89
CA GLU A 29 -16.53 -9.59 -14.51
C GLU A 29 -17.58 -10.72 -14.48
N HIS A 30 -17.43 -11.64 -13.53
CA HIS A 30 -18.20 -12.89 -13.42
C HIS A 30 -18.01 -13.91 -14.55
N PHE A 31 -17.79 -13.50 -15.81
CA PHE A 31 -17.54 -14.44 -16.91
C PHE A 31 -16.14 -15.07 -16.83
N VAL A 32 -15.16 -14.33 -16.33
CA VAL A 32 -13.76 -14.80 -16.23
C VAL A 32 -13.59 -16.07 -15.40
N VAL A 33 -14.43 -16.27 -14.38
CA VAL A 33 -14.37 -17.46 -13.53
C VAL A 33 -14.87 -18.73 -14.24
N TYR A 34 -15.49 -18.58 -15.41
CA TYR A 34 -15.92 -19.69 -16.28
C TYR A 34 -15.01 -19.89 -17.50
N GLY A 35 -13.83 -19.26 -17.53
CA GLY A 35 -12.83 -19.42 -18.60
C GLY A 35 -13.01 -18.48 -19.80
N TYR A 36 -13.95 -17.54 -19.73
CA TYR A 36 -14.10 -16.50 -20.75
C TYR A 36 -13.10 -15.35 -20.53
N PRO A 37 -12.72 -14.60 -21.58
CA PRO A 37 -11.78 -13.49 -21.44
C PRO A 37 -12.37 -12.34 -20.60
N ALA A 38 -11.50 -11.63 -19.89
CA ALA A 38 -11.80 -10.38 -19.20
C ALA A 38 -10.70 -9.36 -19.44
N LEU A 39 -11.06 -8.08 -19.31
CA LEU A 39 -10.15 -6.95 -19.47
C LEU A 39 -10.20 -6.11 -18.21
N ALA A 40 -9.07 -6.01 -17.51
CA ALA A 40 -8.87 -5.09 -16.40
C ALA A 40 -7.85 -4.01 -16.81
N ALA A 41 -8.03 -2.81 -16.28
CA ALA A 41 -7.13 -1.68 -16.51
C ALA A 41 -6.62 -1.14 -15.18
N GLY A 42 -5.31 -0.88 -15.10
CA GLY A 42 -4.75 -0.05 -14.03
C GLY A 42 -5.17 1.40 -14.24
N ILE A 43 -5.62 2.06 -13.18
CA ILE A 43 -5.96 3.49 -13.23
C ILE A 43 -4.76 4.34 -12.81
N ALA A 44 -4.79 5.63 -13.11
CA ALA A 44 -3.69 6.54 -12.78
C ALA A 44 -3.48 6.67 -11.26
N ALA A 45 -4.59 6.69 -10.51
CA ALA A 45 -4.61 6.82 -9.06
C ALA A 45 -3.89 5.64 -8.39
N GLU A 46 -3.15 5.94 -7.32
CA GLU A 46 -2.24 5.00 -6.69
C GLU A 46 -2.20 5.08 -5.16
N THR A 47 -1.82 3.97 -4.54
CA THR A 47 -1.30 3.95 -3.18
C THR A 47 0.21 4.08 -3.24
N VAL A 48 0.77 4.95 -2.41
CA VAL A 48 2.22 5.13 -2.25
C VAL A 48 2.62 4.64 -0.87
N ALA A 49 3.65 3.81 -0.80
CA ALA A 49 4.25 3.37 0.46
C ALA A 49 5.62 4.03 0.62
N THR A 50 5.82 4.74 1.72
CA THR A 50 7.15 5.20 2.14
C THR A 50 7.60 4.35 3.31
N VAL A 51 8.78 3.75 3.20
CA VAL A 51 9.33 2.89 4.26
C VAL A 51 10.56 3.55 4.85
N THR A 52 10.62 3.60 6.18
CA THR A 52 11.74 4.12 6.97
C THR A 52 12.22 3.07 7.96
N ARG A 53 13.49 3.17 8.39
CA ARG A 53 13.99 2.30 9.48
C ARG A 53 13.45 2.76 10.83
N LYS A 54 13.26 1.81 11.73
CA LYS A 54 12.90 2.03 13.13
C LYS A 54 13.86 1.28 14.04
N ASP A 55 14.31 1.90 15.13
CA ASP A 55 15.30 1.30 16.05
C ASP A 55 14.73 0.21 16.95
N THR A 56 13.40 0.06 16.98
CA THR A 56 12.74 -1.04 17.69
C THR A 56 12.38 -2.16 16.73
N PRO A 57 12.37 -3.44 17.17
CA PRO A 57 11.90 -4.57 16.37
C PRO A 57 10.46 -4.42 15.86
N GLY A 58 10.14 -5.19 14.82
CA GLY A 58 8.81 -5.29 14.21
C GLY A 58 8.52 -4.24 13.15
N TRP A 59 7.24 -4.06 12.83
CA TRP A 59 6.78 -3.07 11.87
C TRP A 59 5.65 -2.22 12.47
N SER A 60 5.49 -0.99 11.97
CA SER A 60 4.33 -0.14 12.25
C SER A 60 3.81 0.49 10.97
N LEU A 61 2.51 0.78 10.94
CA LEU A 61 1.84 1.39 9.81
C LEU A 61 1.15 2.69 10.23
N ASP A 62 1.37 3.76 9.48
CA ASP A 62 0.53 4.95 9.47
C ASP A 62 -0.19 5.03 8.12
N ASP A 63 -1.51 4.80 8.12
CA ASP A 63 -2.33 4.75 6.91
C ASP A 63 -3.08 6.07 6.71
N ARG A 64 -2.48 6.96 5.92
CA ARG A 64 -3.01 8.28 5.56
C ARG A 64 -3.75 8.29 4.22
N ARG A 65 -4.04 7.12 3.64
CA ARG A 65 -4.79 7.04 2.39
C ARG A 65 -6.18 7.66 2.55
N PRO A 66 -6.69 8.38 1.53
CA PRO A 66 -8.08 8.79 1.51
C PRO A 66 -8.97 7.55 1.45
N GLU A 67 -10.13 7.58 2.11
CA GLU A 67 -11.01 6.42 2.19
C GLU A 67 -12.48 6.80 2.07
N MET A 68 -13.30 5.85 1.63
CA MET A 68 -14.72 5.87 1.95
C MET A 68 -14.89 5.60 3.45
N PRO A 69 -15.80 6.31 4.14
CA PRO A 69 -15.93 6.22 5.60
C PRO A 69 -16.02 4.78 6.11
N GLY A 70 -15.10 4.41 7.00
CA GLY A 70 -15.09 3.10 7.66
C GLY A 70 -14.31 2.00 6.94
N TYR A 71 -13.85 2.21 5.70
CA TYR A 71 -13.18 1.17 4.91
C TYR A 71 -11.90 0.65 5.58
N LYS A 72 -11.01 1.52 6.04
CA LYS A 72 -9.74 1.15 6.69
C LYS A 72 -9.97 0.43 8.00
N VAL A 73 -11.01 0.82 8.75
CA VAL A 73 -11.38 0.16 10.01
C VAL A 73 -11.88 -1.26 9.73
N GLU A 74 -12.76 -1.43 8.74
CA GLU A 74 -13.27 -2.73 8.32
C GLU A 74 -12.15 -3.66 7.82
N LYS A 75 -11.18 -3.10 7.09
CA LYS A 75 -10.08 -3.83 6.44
C LYS A 75 -8.78 -3.89 7.23
N ALA A 76 -8.75 -3.39 8.47
CA ALA A 76 -7.53 -3.26 9.26
C ALA A 76 -6.81 -4.61 9.46
N GLU A 77 -7.56 -5.66 9.81
CA GLU A 77 -6.99 -6.98 10.05
C GLU A 77 -6.51 -7.65 8.76
N GLU A 78 -7.26 -7.53 7.66
CA GLU A 78 -6.83 -8.01 6.34
C GLU A 78 -5.55 -7.30 5.87
N GLN A 79 -5.44 -5.99 6.12
CA GLN A 79 -4.25 -5.20 5.80
C GLN A 79 -3.04 -5.63 6.65
N ARG A 80 -3.24 -5.91 7.95
CA ARG A 80 -2.20 -6.42 8.85
C ARG A 80 -1.65 -7.76 8.37
N VAL A 81 -2.54 -8.71 8.09
CA VAL A 81 -2.20 -10.04 7.57
C VAL A 81 -1.47 -9.93 6.23
N SER A 82 -1.90 -9.01 5.36
CA SER A 82 -1.24 -8.77 4.08
C SER A 82 0.21 -8.33 4.23
N ILE A 83 0.48 -7.32 5.08
CA ILE A 83 1.84 -6.83 5.34
C ILE A 83 2.73 -7.93 5.91
N GLU A 84 2.21 -8.72 6.86
CA GLU A 84 2.95 -9.84 7.44
C GLU A 84 3.29 -10.92 6.40
N ASN A 85 2.37 -11.20 5.49
CA ASN A 85 2.61 -12.14 4.39
C ASN A 85 3.71 -11.62 3.45
N VAL A 86 3.72 -10.33 3.11
CA VAL A 86 4.76 -9.72 2.28
C VAL A 86 6.13 -9.79 2.98
N ILE A 87 6.21 -9.37 4.24
CA ILE A 87 7.44 -9.42 5.05
C ILE A 87 7.98 -10.86 5.11
N LYS A 88 7.10 -11.83 5.39
CA LYS A 88 7.45 -13.24 5.47
C LYS A 88 7.91 -13.80 4.13
N PHE A 89 7.18 -13.53 3.05
CA PHE A 89 7.50 -14.03 1.72
C PHE A 89 8.83 -13.48 1.20
N CYS A 90 9.10 -12.20 1.46
CA CYS A 90 10.35 -11.55 1.10
C CYS A 90 11.54 -11.91 2.03
N GLY A 91 11.30 -12.68 3.10
CA GLY A 91 12.35 -13.08 4.03
C GLY A 91 12.98 -11.92 4.81
N ILE A 92 12.21 -10.87 5.11
CA ILE A 92 12.69 -9.68 5.80
C ILE A 92 12.75 -9.95 7.31
N ASP A 93 13.95 -9.91 7.90
CA ASP A 93 14.15 -10.03 9.35
C ASP A 93 14.00 -8.68 10.06
N LEU A 94 12.96 -8.55 10.87
CA LEU A 94 12.65 -7.37 11.67
C LEU A 94 12.88 -7.58 13.17
N SER A 95 13.61 -8.63 13.57
CA SER A 95 13.84 -8.98 14.98
C SER A 95 14.76 -8.01 15.71
N LYS A 96 15.64 -7.30 14.99
CA LYS A 96 16.63 -6.35 15.54
C LYS A 96 16.36 -4.92 15.12
N GLN A 97 16.16 -4.70 13.82
CA GLN A 97 15.84 -3.40 13.24
C GLN A 97 14.45 -3.48 12.63
N GLY A 98 13.53 -2.66 13.10
CA GLY A 98 12.19 -2.59 12.54
C GLY A 98 12.07 -1.64 11.36
N ILE A 99 10.85 -1.57 10.84
CA ILE A 99 10.45 -0.63 9.80
C ILE A 99 9.20 0.15 10.20
N HIS A 100 9.08 1.36 9.69
CA HIS A 100 7.85 2.11 9.70
C HIS A 100 7.37 2.31 8.26
N ILE A 101 6.09 2.07 8.03
CA ILE A 101 5.43 2.16 6.73
C ILE A 101 4.42 3.31 6.82
N GLU A 102 4.52 4.26 5.91
CA GLU A 102 3.49 5.28 5.71
C GLU A 102 2.78 4.99 4.37
N PHE A 103 1.46 4.78 4.41
CA PHE A 103 0.65 4.72 3.20
C PHE A 103 0.01 6.07 2.90
N GLY A 104 0.13 6.51 1.65
CA GLY A 104 -0.51 7.70 1.10
C GLY A 104 -0.88 7.49 -0.37
N GLY A 105 -0.81 8.55 -1.16
CA GLY A 105 -1.26 8.55 -2.56
C GLY A 105 -2.68 9.09 -2.73
N ASP A 106 -3.15 9.09 -3.97
CA ASP A 106 -4.44 9.67 -4.38
C ASP A 106 -5.54 8.64 -4.63
N LEU A 107 -5.23 7.33 -4.52
CA LEU A 107 -6.23 6.28 -4.62
C LEU A 107 -7.13 6.26 -3.37
N VAL A 108 -8.41 6.57 -3.57
CA VAL A 108 -9.43 6.46 -2.51
C VAL A 108 -9.73 5.00 -2.22
N CYS A 109 -9.50 4.58 -0.97
CA CYS A 109 -9.80 3.26 -0.48
C CYS A 109 -11.32 3.00 -0.52
N ALA A 110 -11.73 2.14 -1.45
CA ALA A 110 -13.11 1.75 -1.66
C ALA A 110 -13.19 0.32 -2.26
N SER A 111 -14.35 -0.32 -2.14
CA SER A 111 -14.58 -1.63 -2.75
C SER A 111 -14.54 -1.54 -4.29
N GLY A 112 -14.01 -2.57 -4.94
CA GLY A 112 -13.98 -2.69 -6.41
C GLY A 112 -12.85 -1.96 -7.13
N ILE A 113 -12.19 -0.96 -6.49
CA ILE A 113 -11.09 -0.18 -7.08
C ILE A 113 -9.71 -0.83 -6.95
N GLY A 114 -9.63 -1.97 -6.25
CA GLY A 114 -8.36 -2.69 -6.03
C GLY A 114 -7.44 -2.01 -5.02
N ALA A 115 -7.98 -1.26 -4.05
CA ALA A 115 -7.18 -0.56 -3.04
C ALA A 115 -6.31 -1.49 -2.16
N SER A 116 -6.77 -2.72 -1.89
CA SER A 116 -5.98 -3.73 -1.17
C SER A 116 -4.83 -4.28 -2.00
N ALA A 117 -5.06 -4.57 -3.29
CA ALA A 117 -3.99 -5.00 -4.18
C ALA A 117 -2.94 -3.90 -4.38
N ALA A 118 -3.38 -2.65 -4.49
CA ALA A 118 -2.51 -1.49 -4.57
C ALA A 118 -1.59 -1.37 -3.35
N SER A 119 -2.08 -1.58 -2.11
CA SER A 119 -1.22 -1.54 -0.92
C SER A 119 -0.29 -2.75 -0.76
N CYS A 120 -0.60 -3.90 -1.36
CA CYS A 120 0.33 -5.03 -1.37
C CYS A 120 1.51 -4.82 -2.34
N VAL A 121 1.26 -4.11 -3.43
CA VAL A 121 2.25 -3.83 -4.48
C VAL A 121 3.14 -2.64 -4.11
N ALA A 122 2.56 -1.62 -3.47
CA ALA A 122 3.26 -0.43 -3.01
C ALA A 122 4.28 -0.76 -1.91
#